data_AF-A0A135VSF0-F1
#
_entry.id   AF-A0A135VSF0-F1
#
_cell.length_a   1.000
_cell.length_b   1.000
_cell.length_c   1.000
_cell.angle_alpha   90.00
_cell.angle_beta   90.00
_cell.angle_gamma   90.00
#
_symmetry.space_group_name_H-M   'P 1'
#
loop_
_entity.id
_entity.type
_entity.pdbx_description
1 polymer ?
#
loop_
_entity_poly.entity_id
_entity_poly.type
_entity_poly.pdbx_seq_one_letter_code
_entity_poly.pdbx_strand_id
1 'polypeptide(L)'
;MAHGEEGTFFYYLALLIGMALLGTYFWILMNTQTSAVSIIFNMILVLGGILFAASAFGFVSAKTRSSRVGLTMLTGILGGIHVYLLFTMLDLITGIILFALMAIGLLIAFAAFSWLHE
;
A
#
# COMPACT_ATOMS: atom_id res chain seq x y z
N MET A 1 9.24 6.24 -34.20
CA MET A 1 8.02 6.27 -33.37
C MET A 1 8.21 5.44 -32.09
N ALA A 2 9.31 5.57 -31.33
CA ALA A 2 9.62 4.57 -30.28
C ALA A 2 9.87 5.14 -28.87
N HIS A 3 10.13 6.44 -28.70
CA HIS A 3 10.51 6.98 -27.39
C HIS A 3 9.36 7.16 -26.37
N GLY A 4 8.09 6.99 -26.78
CA GLY A 4 6.93 7.02 -25.87
C GLY A 4 6.44 5.64 -25.40
N GLU A 5 6.71 4.59 -26.17
CA GLU A 5 6.20 3.23 -25.90
C GLU A 5 7.00 2.54 -24.78
N GLU A 6 8.32 2.75 -24.75
CA GLU A 6 9.20 2.21 -23.70
C GLU A 6 8.82 2.74 -22.31
N GLY A 7 8.57 4.05 -22.18
CA GLY A 7 8.13 4.66 -20.92
C GLY A 7 6.79 4.14 -20.44
N THR A 8 5.87 3.89 -21.37
CA THR A 8 4.55 3.32 -21.08
C THR A 8 4.65 1.86 -20.61
N PHE A 9 5.52 1.06 -21.22
CA PHE A 9 5.78 -0.32 -20.77
C PHE A 9 6.36 -0.35 -19.34
N PHE A 10 7.39 0.45 -19.05
CA PHE A 10 7.99 0.53 -17.72
C PHE A 10 7.00 1.00 -16.65
N TYR A 11 6.11 1.93 -17.00
CA TYR A 11 5.01 2.36 -16.15
C TYR A 11 4.13 1.18 -15.73
N TYR A 12 3.59 0.42 -16.69
CA TYR A 12 2.69 -0.69 -16.39
C TYR A 12 3.40 -1.82 -15.64
N LEU A 13 4.67 -2.07 -15.96
CA LEU A 13 5.48 -3.05 -15.26
C LEU A 13 5.70 -2.66 -13.79
N ALA A 14 6.07 -1.41 -13.52
CA ALA A 14 6.24 -0.91 -12.16
C ALA A 14 4.92 -0.99 -11.39
N LEU A 15 3.81 -0.54 -11.99
CA LEU A 15 2.49 -0.64 -11.38
C LEU A 15 2.12 -2.10 -11.05
N LEU A 16 2.35 -3.02 -11.99
CA LEU A 16 2.10 -4.45 -11.79
C LEU A 16 2.90 -5.00 -10.61
N ILE A 17 4.19 -4.66 -10.50
CA ILE A 17 5.05 -5.07 -9.38
C ILE A 17 4.49 -4.52 -8.06
N GLY A 18 4.16 -3.22 -8.00
CA GLY A 18 3.59 -2.60 -6.80
C GLY A 18 2.30 -3.28 -6.36
N MET A 19 1.39 -3.53 -7.30
CA MET A 19 0.12 -4.22 -7.04
C MET A 19 0.31 -5.69 -6.65
N ALA A 20 1.30 -6.39 -7.21
CA ALA A 20 1.61 -7.77 -6.85
C ALA A 20 2.14 -7.89 -5.41
N LEU A 21 2.98 -6.93 -4.97
CA LEU A 21 3.46 -6.86 -3.60
C LEU A 21 2.30 -6.59 -2.62
N LEU A 22 1.40 -5.66 -2.97
CA LEU A 22 0.18 -5.41 -2.19
C LEU A 22 -0.74 -6.65 -2.14
N GLY A 23 -0.92 -7.34 -3.27
CA GLY A 23 -1.68 -8.57 -3.34
C GLY A 23 -1.09 -9.66 -2.45
N THR A 24 0.24 -9.79 -2.43
CA THR A 24 0.95 -10.74 -1.57
C THR A 24 0.80 -10.37 -0.10
N TYR A 25 0.87 -9.08 0.24
CA TYR A 25 0.56 -8.58 1.58
C TYR A 25 -0.84 -9.02 2.04
N PHE A 26 -1.88 -8.77 1.23
CA PHE A 26 -3.25 -9.17 1.59
C PHE A 26 -3.43 -10.68 1.68
N TRP A 27 -2.81 -11.42 0.76
CA TRP A 27 -2.86 -12.88 0.77
C TRP A 27 -2.32 -13.43 2.10
N ILE A 28 -1.11 -13.02 2.49
CA ILE A 28 -0.46 -13.52 3.71
C ILE A 28 -1.31 -13.16 4.92
N LEU A 29 -1.76 -11.90 5.01
CA LEU A 29 -2.60 -11.41 6.10
C LEU A 29 -3.89 -12.25 6.27
N MET A 30 -4.55 -12.60 5.17
CA MET A 30 -5.77 -13.41 5.21
C MET A 30 -5.51 -14.87 5.62
N ASN A 31 -4.30 -15.39 5.40
CA ASN A 31 -3.94 -16.78 5.70
C ASN A 31 -3.30 -16.96 7.09
N THR A 32 -2.94 -15.88 7.79
CA THR A 32 -2.33 -15.93 9.14
C THR A 32 -3.32 -16.19 10.30
N GLN A 33 -4.49 -16.80 10.06
CA GLN A 33 -5.53 -16.95 11.09
C GLN A 33 -5.37 -18.20 11.97
N THR A 34 -5.42 -18.00 13.30
CA THR A 34 -5.48 -19.12 14.27
C THR A 34 -6.58 -18.97 15.34
N SER A 35 -7.28 -17.83 15.46
CA SER A 35 -8.36 -17.65 16.45
C SER A 35 -9.43 -16.63 16.05
N ALA A 36 -10.62 -16.70 16.67
CA ALA A 36 -11.75 -15.81 16.36
C ALA A 36 -11.48 -14.32 16.69
N VAL A 37 -10.73 -14.04 17.77
CA VAL A 37 -10.31 -12.66 18.12
C VAL A 37 -9.37 -12.09 17.05
N SER A 38 -8.52 -12.94 16.45
CA SER A 38 -7.62 -12.55 15.35
C SER A 38 -8.37 -12.17 14.07
N ILE A 39 -9.61 -12.63 13.86
CA ILE A 39 -10.41 -12.32 12.66
C ILE A 39 -10.77 -10.83 12.59
N ILE A 40 -11.23 -10.25 13.70
CA ILE A 40 -11.64 -8.83 13.74
C ILE A 40 -10.43 -7.92 13.46
N PHE A 41 -9.29 -8.19 14.10
CA PHE A 41 -8.07 -7.42 13.87
C PHE A 41 -7.53 -7.59 12.45
N ASN A 42 -7.62 -8.79 11.86
CA ASN A 42 -7.28 -8.99 10.46
C ASN A 42 -8.21 -8.22 9.52
N MET A 43 -9.52 -8.15 9.80
CA MET A 43 -10.43 -7.31 9.00
C MET A 43 -10.03 -5.83 9.07
N ILE A 44 -9.63 -5.33 10.25
CA ILE A 44 -9.11 -3.97 10.41
C ILE A 44 -7.83 -3.78 9.57
N LEU A 45 -6.91 -4.75 9.57
CA LEU A 45 -5.69 -4.73 8.77
C LEU A 45 -5.95 -4.89 7.25
N VAL A 46 -7.01 -5.57 6.84
CA VAL A 46 -7.40 -5.62 5.42
C VAL A 46 -7.96 -4.26 5.02
N LEU A 47 -8.91 -3.72 5.78
CA LEU A 47 -9.52 -2.42 5.49
C LEU A 47 -8.49 -1.28 5.53
N GLY A 48 -7.60 -1.28 6.52
CA GLY A 48 -6.49 -0.33 6.62
C GLY A 48 -5.55 -0.42 5.41
N GLY A 49 -5.21 -1.63 4.97
CA GLY A 49 -4.40 -1.85 3.77
C GLY A 49 -5.07 -1.28 2.50
N ILE A 50 -6.37 -1.49 2.35
CA ILE A 50 -7.16 -0.94 1.23
C ILE A 50 -7.17 0.59 1.29
N LEU A 51 -7.35 1.18 2.48
CA LEU A 51 -7.28 2.62 2.67
C LEU A 51 -5.90 3.19 2.31
N PHE A 52 -4.80 2.48 2.59
CA PHE A 52 -3.48 2.92 2.13
C PHE A 52 -3.33 2.89 0.62
N ALA A 53 -3.75 1.79 -0.01
CA ALA A 53 -3.74 1.71 -1.45
C ALA A 53 -4.53 2.90 -2.03
N ALA A 54 -5.77 3.10 -1.58
CA ALA A 54 -6.62 4.24 -1.96
C ALA A 54 -5.95 5.61 -1.72
N SER A 55 -5.24 5.78 -0.60
CA SER A 55 -4.53 7.03 -0.29
C SER A 55 -3.42 7.32 -1.30
N ALA A 56 -2.68 6.31 -1.76
CA ALA A 56 -1.64 6.47 -2.78
C ALA A 56 -2.23 6.97 -4.11
N PHE A 57 -3.38 6.42 -4.53
CA PHE A 57 -4.13 6.94 -5.70
C PHE A 57 -4.68 8.35 -5.45
N GLY A 58 -5.15 8.63 -4.23
CA GLY A 58 -5.62 9.95 -3.82
C GLY A 58 -4.53 11.02 -3.88
N PHE A 59 -3.30 10.66 -3.54
CA PHE A 59 -2.15 11.57 -3.61
C PHE A 59 -1.79 11.98 -5.03
N VAL A 60 -1.85 11.04 -5.97
CA VAL A 60 -1.60 11.29 -7.39
C VAL A 60 -2.64 12.26 -7.96
N SER A 61 -3.91 12.09 -7.58
CA SER A 61 -5.01 12.93 -8.05
C SER A 61 -5.14 14.28 -7.32
N ALA A 62 -4.40 14.50 -6.22
CA ALA A 62 -4.50 15.72 -5.42
C ALA A 62 -3.86 16.94 -6.13
N LYS A 63 -4.72 17.87 -6.55
CA LYS A 63 -4.32 19.11 -7.25
C LYS A 63 -3.93 20.26 -6.31
N THR A 64 -4.42 20.27 -5.07
CA THR A 64 -4.19 21.38 -4.13
C THR A 64 -3.18 21.02 -3.03
N ARG A 65 -2.43 22.02 -2.56
CA ARG A 65 -1.49 21.85 -1.45
C ARG A 65 -2.17 21.39 -0.17
N SER A 66 -3.35 21.94 0.14
CA SER A 66 -4.13 21.56 1.33
C SER A 66 -4.58 20.09 1.28
N SER A 67 -5.03 19.61 0.13
CA SER A 67 -5.40 18.20 -0.07
C SER A 67 -4.22 17.26 0.14
N ARG A 68 -3.05 17.57 -0.43
CA ARG A 68 -1.83 16.78 -0.24
C ARG A 68 -1.40 16.72 1.23
N VAL A 69 -1.44 17.85 1.94
CA VAL A 69 -1.12 17.90 3.37
C VAL A 69 -2.11 17.07 4.19
N GLY A 70 -3.42 17.22 3.92
CA GLY A 70 -4.46 16.44 4.61
C GLY A 70 -4.31 14.93 4.40
N LEU A 71 -4.10 14.50 3.15
CA LEU A 71 -3.84 13.11 2.82
C LEU A 71 -2.56 12.59 3.48
N THR A 72 -1.51 13.41 3.58
CA THR A 72 -0.25 13.04 4.29
C THR A 72 -0.49 12.80 5.77
N MET A 73 -1.20 13.71 6.43
CA MET A 73 -1.49 13.57 7.85
C MET A 73 -2.36 12.32 8.10
N LEU A 74 -3.42 12.14 7.32
CA LEU A 74 -4.32 11.00 7.46
C LEU A 74 -3.61 9.67 7.21
N THR A 75 -2.81 9.60 6.13
CA THR A 75 -2.03 8.40 5.80
C THR A 75 -0.96 8.12 6.85
N GLY A 76 -0.31 9.14 7.41
CA GLY A 76 0.68 8.98 8.47
C GLY A 76 0.07 8.43 9.77
N ILE A 77 -1.09 8.97 10.19
CA ILE A 77 -1.78 8.52 11.41
C ILE A 77 -2.27 7.09 11.25
N LEU A 78 -3.01 6.82 10.17
CA LEU A 78 -3.51 5.47 9.91
C LEU A 78 -2.31 4.51 9.77
N GLY A 79 -1.23 4.94 9.10
CA GLY A 79 -0.04 4.12 8.83
C GLY A 79 0.62 3.68 10.13
N GLY A 80 0.78 4.61 11.07
CA GLY A 80 1.30 4.31 12.40
C GLY A 80 0.45 3.28 13.14
N ILE A 81 -0.88 3.46 13.16
CA ILE A 81 -1.81 2.51 13.81
C ILE A 81 -1.72 1.13 13.15
N HIS A 82 -1.67 1.10 11.82
CA HIS A 82 -1.63 -0.15 11.06
C HIS A 82 -0.34 -0.94 11.28
N VAL A 83 0.80 -0.24 11.23
CA VAL A 83 2.10 -0.84 11.49
C VAL A 83 2.20 -1.32 12.95
N TYR A 84 1.67 -0.53 13.90
CA TYR A 84 1.56 -0.96 15.28
C TYR A 84 0.75 -2.26 15.42
N LEU A 85 -0.39 -2.38 14.74
CA LEU A 85 -1.20 -3.59 14.76
C LEU A 85 -0.48 -4.79 14.13
N LEU A 86 0.27 -4.62 13.04
CA LEU A 86 1.08 -5.69 12.45
C LEU A 86 2.09 -6.25 13.46
N PHE A 87 2.82 -5.39 14.16
CA PHE A 87 3.88 -5.82 15.08
C PHE A 87 3.36 -6.32 16.43
N THR A 88 2.16 -5.93 16.83
CA THR A 88 1.56 -6.39 18.08
C THR A 88 0.77 -7.68 17.93
N MET A 89 0.18 -7.92 16.76
CA MET A 89 -0.71 -9.07 16.52
C MET A 89 -0.03 -10.24 15.82
N LEU A 90 1.14 -10.03 15.19
CA LEU A 90 1.85 -11.05 14.43
C LEU A 90 3.27 -11.22 14.95
N ASP A 91 3.85 -12.40 14.68
CA ASP A 91 5.25 -12.66 14.97
C ASP A 91 6.16 -11.62 14.32
N LEU A 92 7.24 -11.25 15.01
CA LEU A 92 8.15 -10.18 14.59
C LEU A 92 8.58 -10.31 13.12
N ILE A 93 8.98 -11.51 12.69
CA ILE A 93 9.42 -11.76 11.32
C ILE A 93 8.27 -11.54 10.32
N THR A 94 7.09 -12.07 10.61
CA THR A 94 5.89 -11.90 9.78
C THR A 94 5.48 -10.43 9.69
N GLY A 95 5.53 -9.71 10.82
CA GLY A 95 5.28 -8.26 10.88
C GLY A 95 6.25 -7.47 10.01
N ILE A 96 7.56 -7.78 10.07
CA ILE A 96 8.59 -7.15 9.21
C ILE A 96 8.29 -7.41 7.72
N ILE A 97 7.99 -8.67 7.36
CA ILE A 97 7.72 -9.05 5.97
C ILE A 97 6.49 -8.32 5.44
N LEU A 98 5.39 -8.32 6.18
CA LEU A 98 4.15 -7.65 5.79
C LEU A 98 4.33 -6.13 5.68
N PHE A 99 5.07 -5.52 6.61
CA PHE A 99 5.43 -4.11 6.53
C PHE A 99 6.22 -3.81 5.25
N ALA A 100 7.25 -4.60 4.95
CA ALA A 100 8.08 -4.41 3.76
C ALA A 100 7.27 -4.57 2.48
N LEU A 101 6.44 -5.61 2.37
CA LEU A 101 5.57 -5.84 1.21
C LEU A 101 4.62 -4.67 0.98
N MET A 102 3.96 -4.19 2.05
CA MET A 102 3.04 -3.06 1.97
C MET A 102 3.77 -1.77 1.60
N ALA A 103 4.83 -1.41 2.32
CA ALA A 103 5.55 -0.15 2.12
C ALA A 103 6.19 -0.08 0.73
N ILE A 104 6.87 -1.14 0.30
CA ILE A 104 7.51 -1.20 -1.02
C ILE A 104 6.44 -1.23 -2.12
N GLY A 105 5.37 -2.01 -1.94
CA GLY A 105 4.25 -2.05 -2.88
C GLY A 105 3.61 -0.69 -3.11
N LEU A 106 3.33 0.04 -2.03
CA LEU A 106 2.78 1.41 -2.09
C LEU A 106 3.75 2.40 -2.75
N LEU A 107 5.03 2.36 -2.41
CA LEU A 107 6.05 3.26 -2.98
C LEU A 107 6.19 3.05 -4.49
N ILE A 108 6.27 1.79 -4.93
CA ILE A 108 6.39 1.46 -6.35
C ILE A 108 5.11 1.84 -7.10
N ALA A 109 3.92 1.53 -6.56
CA ALA A 109 2.65 1.90 -7.18
C ALA A 109 2.52 3.43 -7.29
N PHE A 110 2.81 4.16 -6.21
CA PHE A 110 2.80 5.63 -6.21
C PHE A 110 3.79 6.22 -7.21
N ALA A 111 5.03 5.72 -7.24
CA ALA A 111 6.05 6.17 -8.19
C ALA A 111 5.60 5.93 -9.64
N ALA A 112 5.02 4.77 -9.95
CA ALA A 112 4.46 4.47 -11.26
C ALA A 112 3.38 5.49 -11.63
N PHE A 113 2.40 5.73 -10.76
CA PHE A 113 1.34 6.72 -11.02
C PHE A 113 1.82 8.15 -11.25
N SER A 114 2.96 8.53 -10.65
CA SER A 114 3.54 9.86 -10.87
C SER A 114 4.31 9.99 -12.20
N TRP A 115 4.61 8.86 -12.87
CA TRP A 115 5.48 8.82 -14.05
C TRP A 115 4.74 9.21 -15.34
N LEU A 116 3.53 8.70 -15.58
CA LEU A 116 2.70 9.18 -16.69
C LEU A 116 1.95 10.44 -16.28
N HIS A 117 2.57 11.60 -16.53
CA HIS A 117 1.79 12.82 -16.72
C HIS A 117 1.12 12.70 -18.09
N GLU A 118 -0.20 12.57 -18.12
CA GLU A 118 -0.98 12.95 -19.31
C GLU A 118 -0.81 14.45 -19.59
#